data_AF-A0A7R9LJM2-F1
#
_entry.id   AF-A0A7R9LJM2-F1
#
_cell.length_a   1.000
_cell.length_b   1.000
_cell.length_c   1.000
_cell.angle_alpha   90.00
_cell.angle_beta   90.00
_cell.angle_gamma   90.00
#
_symmetry.space_group_name_H-M   'P 1'
#
loop_
_entity.id
_entity.type
_entity.pdbx_description
1 polymer ?
#
loop_
_entity_poly.entity_id
_entity_poly.type
_entity_poly.pdbx_seq_one_letter_code
_entity_poly.pdbx_strand_id
1 'polypeptide(L)'
;MAINYRIVCETNPITPEYKEKSCGNTKPILFKESETSHRMIEIVFLNNTIIDCFLYGDKQLAENAIEKKLCKPKVKFVDPKALSSYAYRCSEWLSRQIRKGEVPSYSDEDFPDEYNNKIDRNFFEGILIFPGTKWCGAGNIAEHENDFGSEKDTDHCCRQHDHCFDSIESGDTKYNLKNKAIHTK
;
A
#
# COMPACT_ATOMS: atom_id res chain seq x y z
N MET A 1 -10.63 -1.24 12.31
CA MET A 1 -9.33 -0.80 12.85
C MET A 1 -8.47 -0.38 11.67
N ALA A 2 -8.16 0.91 11.54
CA ALA A 2 -7.22 1.39 10.53
C ALA A 2 -5.82 1.28 11.12
N ILE A 3 -5.05 0.30 10.65
CA ILE A 3 -3.64 0.15 11.03
C ILE A 3 -2.89 1.29 10.31
N ASN A 4 -2.30 2.15 11.12
CA ASN A 4 -1.78 3.45 10.73
C ASN A 4 -0.26 3.41 10.89
N TYR A 5 0.48 3.19 9.82
CA TYR A 5 1.94 3.37 9.78
C TYR A 5 2.28 3.74 8.33
N ARG A 6 2.88 4.88 7.96
CA ARG A 6 3.94 5.61 8.63
C ARG A 6 4.10 7.01 8.01
N ILE A 7 3.42 8.05 8.51
CA ILE A 7 3.99 9.41 8.42
C ILE A 7 5.04 9.47 9.52
N VAL A 8 6.28 9.10 9.20
CA VAL A 8 7.43 9.37 10.10
C VAL A 8 7.75 10.85 9.96
N CYS A 9 7.03 11.68 10.71
CA CYS A 9 7.72 12.81 11.30
C CYS A 9 8.58 12.21 12.41
N GLU A 10 9.90 12.23 12.22
CA GLU A 10 10.87 11.69 13.17
C GLU A 10 10.53 12.10 14.60
N THR A 11 10.42 11.11 15.48
CA THR A 11 11.27 10.90 16.67
C THR A 11 10.54 9.94 17.62
N ASN A 12 11.23 8.88 18.03
CA ASN A 12 10.95 8.18 19.29
C ASN A 12 12.10 8.58 20.26
N PRO A 13 11.98 8.52 21.60
CA PRO A 13 10.95 7.82 22.37
C PRO A 13 10.38 8.58 23.59
N ILE A 14 9.22 8.13 24.07
CA ILE A 14 8.69 8.31 25.44
C ILE A 14 8.47 9.78 25.88
N THR A 15 7.24 10.29 25.75
CA THR A 15 6.50 11.07 26.78
C THR A 15 5.16 11.61 26.23
N PRO A 16 4.12 11.76 27.08
CA PRO A 16 2.80 12.21 26.67
C PRO A 16 2.75 13.75 26.62
N GLU A 17 3.23 14.35 25.53
CA GLU A 17 2.90 15.73 25.20
C GLU A 17 2.51 15.84 23.72
N TYR A 18 1.23 15.57 23.45
CA TYR A 18 0.55 15.94 22.22
C TYR A 18 0.48 17.48 22.15
N LYS A 19 1.54 18.12 21.63
CA LYS A 19 1.53 19.54 21.24
C LYS A 19 1.58 19.64 19.72
N GLU A 20 0.54 20.29 19.18
CA GLU A 20 0.29 20.70 17.80
C GLU A 20 1.36 20.36 16.75
N LYS A 21 1.13 19.27 16.00
CA LYS A 21 1.91 18.89 14.82
C LYS A 21 1.58 19.83 13.64
N SER A 22 2.34 20.90 13.49
CA SER A 22 2.33 21.69 12.25
C SER A 22 2.93 20.88 11.09
N CYS A 23 2.42 21.03 9.86
CA CYS A 23 2.85 20.25 8.69
C CYS A 23 4.27 20.57 8.19
N GLY A 24 4.99 21.47 8.86
CA GLY A 24 6.32 21.93 8.46
C GLY A 24 6.37 22.29 6.97
N ASN A 25 7.41 21.82 6.28
CA ASN A 25 7.59 22.00 4.83
C ASN A 25 7.02 20.85 3.98
N THR A 26 6.31 19.90 4.60
CA THR A 26 5.75 18.76 3.86
C THR A 26 4.46 19.17 3.17
N LYS A 27 4.33 18.82 1.90
CA LYS A 27 3.16 19.16 1.08
C LYS A 27 2.53 17.88 0.55
N PRO A 28 1.57 17.28 1.27
CA PRO A 28 0.83 16.14 0.74
C PRO A 28 -0.08 16.60 -0.39
N ILE A 29 0.00 15.92 -1.53
CA ILE A 29 -0.87 16.14 -2.69
C ILE A 29 -1.60 14.84 -2.99
N LEU A 30 -2.91 14.91 -3.04
CA LEU A 30 -3.78 13.82 -3.46
C LEU A 30 -4.10 13.96 -4.94
N PHE A 31 -3.86 12.90 -5.71
CA PHE A 31 -4.19 12.81 -7.12
C PHE A 31 -5.34 11.81 -7.30
N LYS A 32 -6.39 12.22 -8.02
CA LYS A 32 -7.53 11.37 -8.37
C LYS A 32 -8.02 11.65 -9.78
N GLU A 33 -8.74 10.72 -10.38
CA GLU A 33 -9.29 10.88 -11.73
C GLU A 33 -10.55 11.74 -11.75
N SER A 34 -11.45 11.49 -10.79
CA SER A 34 -12.74 12.14 -10.66
C SER A 34 -13.16 12.22 -9.19
N GLU A 35 -14.31 12.83 -8.90
CA GLU A 35 -14.82 12.90 -7.53
C GLU A 35 -15.27 11.53 -7.02
N THR A 36 -15.77 10.70 -7.91
CA THR A 36 -16.28 9.36 -7.62
C THR A 36 -15.22 8.27 -7.73
N SER A 37 -14.01 8.60 -8.21
CA SER A 37 -12.94 7.62 -8.39
C SER A 37 -12.47 7.09 -7.03
N HIS A 38 -12.51 5.77 -6.89
CA HIS A 38 -11.97 5.05 -5.73
C HIS A 38 -10.45 4.90 -5.81
N ARG A 39 -9.84 5.25 -6.95
CA ARG A 39 -8.39 5.23 -7.15
C ARG A 39 -7.82 6.59 -6.81
N MET A 40 -6.96 6.63 -5.80
CA MET A 40 -6.33 7.86 -5.35
C MET A 40 -4.89 7.62 -4.91
N ILE A 41 -4.04 8.60 -5.14
CA ILE A 41 -2.61 8.52 -4.80
C ILE A 41 -2.25 9.75 -3.98
N GLU A 42 -1.68 9.55 -2.81
CA GLU A 42 -1.04 10.60 -2.05
C GLU A 42 0.45 10.56 -2.27
N ILE A 43 1.02 11.73 -2.54
CA ILE A 43 2.47 11.90 -2.58
C ILE A 43 2.84 13.00 -1.60
N VAL A 44 3.73 12.68 -0.69
CA VAL A 44 4.29 13.64 0.27
C VAL A 44 5.63 14.12 -0.26
N PHE A 45 5.73 15.43 -0.46
CA PHE A 45 6.95 16.06 -0.93
C PHE A 45 7.64 16.83 0.19
N LEU A 46 8.97 16.75 0.20
CA LEU A 46 9.86 17.67 0.91
C LEU A 46 10.84 18.26 -0.12
N ASN A 47 10.82 19.58 -0.31
CA ASN A 47 11.69 20.28 -1.28
C ASN A 47 11.70 19.64 -2.69
N ASN A 48 10.52 19.32 -3.23
CA ASN A 48 10.29 18.62 -4.51
C ASN A 48 10.77 17.16 -4.59
N THR A 49 11.29 16.59 -3.51
CA THR A 49 11.62 15.16 -3.41
C THR A 49 10.46 14.39 -2.80
N ILE A 50 10.12 13.24 -3.37
CA ILE A 50 9.15 12.29 -2.80
C ILE A 50 9.79 11.69 -1.54
N ILE A 51 9.14 11.89 -0.40
CA ILE A 51 9.54 11.30 0.88
C ILE A 51 8.56 10.24 1.37
N ASP A 52 7.34 10.23 0.82
CA ASP A 52 6.32 9.24 1.15
C ASP A 52 5.26 9.15 0.04
N CYS A 53 4.60 8.00 -0.06
CA CYS A 53 3.59 7.70 -1.07
C CYS A 53 2.54 6.72 -0.52
N PHE A 54 1.26 7.02 -0.72
CA PHE A 54 0.16 6.13 -0.37
C PHE A 54 -0.74 5.87 -1.58
N LEU A 55 -1.06 4.61 -1.83
CA LEU A 55 -2.01 4.19 -2.86
C LEU A 55 -3.32 3.78 -2.18
N TYR A 56 -4.41 4.40 -2.60
CA TYR A 56 -5.75 4.12 -2.10
C TYR A 56 -6.57 3.51 -3.23
N GLY A 57 -7.10 2.32 -2.98
CA GLY A 57 -8.16 1.70 -3.78
C GLY A 57 -9.50 1.60 -3.06
N ASP A 58 -9.50 1.82 -1.74
CA ASP A 58 -10.69 1.78 -0.90
C ASP A 58 -11.30 3.17 -0.71
N LYS A 59 -12.63 3.25 -0.88
CA LYS A 59 -13.38 4.50 -0.79
C LYS A 59 -13.26 5.14 0.58
N GLN A 60 -13.42 4.36 1.65
CA GLN A 60 -13.46 4.88 3.01
C GLN A 60 -12.07 5.36 3.47
N LEU A 61 -11.01 4.62 3.12
CA LEU A 61 -9.63 5.04 3.36
C LEU A 61 -9.29 6.29 2.57
N ALA A 62 -9.75 6.39 1.32
CA ALA A 62 -9.56 7.59 0.51
C ALA A 62 -10.27 8.81 1.12
N GLU A 63 -11.52 8.68 1.53
CA GLU A 63 -12.27 9.74 2.21
C GLU A 63 -11.60 10.16 3.53
N ASN A 64 -11.17 9.20 4.33
CA ASN A 64 -10.43 9.48 5.56
C ASN A 64 -9.10 10.22 5.29
N ALA A 65 -8.39 9.90 4.22
CA ALA A 65 -7.15 10.58 3.85
C ALA A 65 -7.41 12.05 3.42
N ILE A 66 -8.56 12.34 2.82
CA ILE A 66 -8.97 13.71 2.46
C ILE A 66 -9.40 14.50 3.68
N GLU A 67 -10.25 13.93 4.53
CA GLU A 67 -10.99 14.67 5.55
C GLU A 67 -10.34 14.65 6.94
N LYS A 68 -9.72 13.53 7.31
CA LYS A 68 -9.28 13.26 8.70
C LYS A 68 -7.77 13.39 8.90
N LYS A 69 -6.99 13.59 7.83
CA LYS A 69 -5.55 13.84 7.96
C LYS A 69 -5.31 15.21 8.58
N LEU A 70 -4.41 15.24 9.56
CA LEU A 70 -3.99 16.47 10.23
C LEU A 70 -3.44 17.50 9.24
N CYS A 71 -2.63 17.03 8.29
CA CYS A 71 -2.14 17.83 7.18
C CYS A 71 -3.09 17.72 6.00
N LYS A 72 -4.03 18.67 5.90
CA LYS A 72 -5.02 18.69 4.83
C LYS A 72 -4.32 18.67 3.46
N PRO A 73 -4.46 17.60 2.68
CA PRO A 73 -3.78 17.49 1.41
C PRO A 73 -4.43 18.36 0.34
N LYS A 74 -3.63 18.82 -0.62
CA LYS A 74 -4.18 19.46 -1.82
C LYS A 74 -4.66 18.38 -2.79
N VAL A 75 -5.95 18.37 -3.11
CA VAL A 75 -6.51 17.46 -4.11
C VAL A 75 -6.29 18.02 -5.52
N LYS A 76 -5.86 17.17 -6.46
CA LYS A 76 -5.71 17.45 -7.88
C LYS A 76 -6.38 16.37 -8.70
N PHE A 77 -7.16 16.81 -9.68
CA PHE A 77 -7.73 15.94 -10.69
C PHE A 77 -6.74 15.79 -11.84
N VAL A 78 -6.49 14.55 -12.25
CA VAL A 78 -5.55 14.22 -13.33
C VAL A 78 -6.15 13.14 -14.21
N ASP A 79 -5.74 13.08 -15.47
CA ASP A 79 -6.21 12.02 -16.37
C ASP A 79 -5.68 10.63 -15.93
N PRO A 80 -6.31 9.53 -16.39
CA PRO A 80 -5.94 8.18 -16.00
C PRO A 80 -4.48 7.81 -16.28
N LYS A 81 -3.88 8.37 -17.34
CA LYS A 81 -2.49 8.08 -17.71
C LYS A 81 -1.55 8.77 -16.73
N ALA A 82 -1.83 10.03 -16.38
CA ALA A 82 -1.10 10.75 -15.35
C ALA A 82 -1.23 10.06 -13.98
N LEU A 83 -2.44 9.62 -13.60
CA LEU A 83 -2.65 8.88 -12.35
C LEU A 83 -1.84 7.57 -12.31
N SER A 84 -1.87 6.80 -13.40
CA SER A 84 -1.09 5.56 -13.52
C SER A 84 0.42 5.82 -13.48
N SER A 85 0.88 6.94 -14.06
CA SER A 85 2.28 7.36 -13.99
C SER A 85 2.72 7.67 -12.56
N TYR A 86 1.87 8.34 -11.77
CA TYR A 86 2.14 8.58 -10.35
C TYR A 86 2.18 7.28 -9.55
N ALA A 87 1.26 6.33 -9.81
CA ALA A 87 1.23 5.04 -9.12
C ALA A 87 2.54 4.28 -9.37
N TYR A 88 2.95 4.18 -10.62
CA TYR A 88 4.21 3.54 -11.00
C TYR A 88 5.42 4.17 -10.31
N ARG A 89 5.50 5.51 -10.28
CA ARG A 89 6.59 6.22 -9.60
C ARG A 89 6.61 5.98 -8.10
N CYS A 90 5.46 5.93 -7.45
CA CYS A 90 5.36 5.60 -6.03
C CYS A 90 5.80 4.16 -5.76
N SER A 91 5.35 3.18 -6.54
CA SER A 91 5.76 1.77 -6.41
C SER A 91 7.27 1.59 -6.63
N GLU A 92 7.85 2.29 -7.61
CA GLU A 92 9.30 2.29 -7.85
C GLU A 92 10.09 2.92 -6.71
N TRP A 93 9.59 4.03 -6.14
CA TRP A 93 10.19 4.67 -4.98
C TRP A 93 10.20 3.71 -3.77
N LEU A 94 9.04 3.12 -3.44
CA LEU A 94 8.91 2.19 -2.31
C LEU A 94 9.83 0.97 -2.49
N SER A 95 9.88 0.40 -3.71
CA SER A 95 10.78 -0.71 -4.03
C SER A 95 12.25 -0.36 -3.78
N ARG A 96 12.66 0.89 -4.03
CA ARG A 96 14.03 1.35 -3.75
C ARG A 96 14.28 1.52 -2.26
N GLN A 97 13.31 2.05 -1.50
CA GLN A 97 13.44 2.22 -0.06
C GLN A 97 13.55 0.87 0.67
N ILE A 98 12.75 -0.11 0.27
CA ILE A 98 12.81 -1.49 0.79
C ILE A 98 14.17 -2.12 0.50
N ARG A 99 14.67 -2.03 -0.75
CA ARG A 99 16.00 -2.58 -1.10
C ARG A 99 17.16 -1.94 -0.33
N LYS A 100 16.99 -0.71 0.15
CA LYS A 100 17.99 0.00 0.96
C LYS A 100 17.85 -0.27 2.46
N GLY A 101 16.77 -0.92 2.90
CA GLY A 101 16.44 -1.10 4.32
C GLY A 101 16.02 0.20 5.03
N GLU A 102 15.70 1.26 4.28
CA GLU A 102 15.26 2.57 4.84
C GLU A 102 13.80 2.54 5.34
N VAL A 103 13.03 1.58 4.82
CA VAL A 103 11.69 1.25 5.30
C VAL A 103 11.74 -0.18 5.84
N PRO A 104 11.30 -0.44 7.09
CA PRO A 104 11.22 -1.80 7.60
C PRO A 104 10.41 -2.66 6.63
N SER A 105 11.00 -3.75 6.13
CA SER A 105 10.19 -4.93 5.86
C SER A 105 9.61 -5.31 7.22
N TYR A 106 8.29 -5.23 7.38
CA TYR A 106 7.57 -5.50 8.63
C TYR A 106 8.17 -6.77 9.28
N SER A 107 8.93 -6.60 10.37
CA SER A 107 9.68 -7.69 11.00
C SER A 107 8.88 -8.30 12.14
N ASP A 108 9.12 -9.58 12.38
CA ASP A 108 8.35 -10.56 13.17
C ASP A 108 7.94 -10.16 14.62
N GLU A 109 8.40 -9.04 15.16
CA GLU A 109 8.22 -8.66 16.57
C GLU A 109 6.85 -8.03 16.92
N ASP A 110 6.02 -7.71 15.92
CA ASP A 110 4.74 -7.00 16.11
C ASP A 110 3.48 -7.90 16.14
N PHE A 111 3.60 -9.24 16.06
CA PHE A 111 2.45 -10.17 16.04
C PHE A 111 2.45 -11.18 17.21
N PRO A 112 1.28 -11.43 17.86
CA PRO A 112 1.18 -12.39 18.97
C PRO A 112 1.43 -13.84 18.53
N ASP A 113 2.10 -14.60 19.40
CA ASP A 113 2.73 -15.93 19.20
C ASP A 113 1.83 -17.10 18.71
N GLU A 114 0.55 -16.86 18.43
CA GLU A 114 -0.41 -17.93 18.15
C GLU A 114 -0.27 -18.56 16.74
N TYR A 115 0.53 -17.97 15.84
CA TYR A 115 0.66 -18.40 14.43
C TYR A 115 2.04 -18.96 14.04
N ASN A 116 2.83 -19.45 15.01
CA ASN A 116 4.24 -19.83 14.78
C ASN A 116 4.49 -21.26 14.27
N ASN A 117 3.46 -22.05 13.93
CA ASN A 117 3.63 -23.46 13.55
C ASN A 117 3.44 -23.77 12.06
N LYS A 118 3.85 -22.86 11.16
CA LYS A 118 3.99 -23.18 9.73
C LYS A 118 4.94 -22.21 9.01
N ILE A 119 6.20 -22.17 9.44
CA ILE A 119 7.24 -21.49 8.68
C ILE A 119 7.60 -22.36 7.46
N ASP A 120 6.86 -22.14 6.36
CA ASP A 120 7.24 -22.59 5.01
C ASP A 120 7.00 -21.41 4.05
N ARG A 121 8.10 -20.71 3.72
CA ARG A 121 8.35 -19.78 2.60
C ARG A 121 7.42 -18.62 2.23
N ASN A 122 6.22 -18.43 2.78
CA ASN A 122 5.26 -17.45 2.24
C ASN A 122 4.72 -16.43 3.27
N PHE A 123 5.59 -15.84 4.11
CA PHE A 123 5.19 -14.79 5.08
C PHE A 123 4.62 -13.52 4.41
N PHE A 124 5.12 -13.15 3.24
CA PHE A 124 4.58 -12.02 2.47
C PHE A 124 3.15 -12.29 1.97
N GLU A 125 2.72 -13.55 1.85
CA GLU A 125 1.44 -13.90 1.25
C GLU A 125 0.22 -13.58 2.16
N GLY A 126 0.46 -13.39 3.47
CA GLY A 126 -0.62 -13.18 4.44
C GLY A 126 -0.71 -11.79 5.08
N ILE A 127 0.40 -11.06 5.14
CA ILE A 127 0.48 -9.81 5.92
C ILE A 127 0.03 -8.58 5.13
N LEU A 128 -0.09 -8.72 3.80
CA LEU A 128 -0.58 -7.67 2.91
C LEU A 128 -1.99 -7.94 2.38
N ILE A 129 -2.75 -8.84 3.03
CA ILE A 129 -4.13 -9.10 2.67
C ILE A 129 -5.01 -7.95 3.13
N PHE A 130 -5.79 -7.40 2.20
CA PHE A 130 -6.70 -6.31 2.49
C PHE A 130 -7.76 -6.77 3.50
N PRO A 131 -8.04 -6.00 4.57
CA PRO A 131 -9.01 -6.40 5.59
C PRO A 131 -10.36 -6.77 5.00
N GLY A 132 -10.93 -7.88 5.48
CA GLY A 132 -12.21 -8.40 4.98
C GLY A 132 -12.10 -9.20 3.68
N THR A 133 -10.90 -9.41 3.15
CA THR A 133 -10.62 -10.27 1.98
C THR A 133 -9.66 -11.39 2.38
N LYS A 134 -9.51 -12.38 1.50
CA LYS A 134 -8.54 -13.47 1.64
C LYS A 134 -7.58 -13.57 0.44
N TRP A 135 -7.91 -12.94 -0.68
CA TRP A 135 -7.18 -13.00 -1.94
C TRP A 135 -6.54 -11.66 -2.33
N CYS A 136 -6.90 -10.55 -1.70
CA CYS A 136 -6.40 -9.23 -2.11
C CYS A 136 -5.11 -8.84 -1.39
N GLY A 137 -3.96 -9.30 -1.87
CA GLY A 137 -2.66 -8.88 -1.35
C GLY A 137 -1.49 -9.36 -2.18
N ALA A 138 -0.30 -9.37 -1.60
CA ALA A 138 0.74 -10.27 -2.10
C ALA A 138 0.26 -11.68 -1.75
N GLY A 139 0.07 -12.57 -2.71
CA GLY A 139 -0.50 -13.90 -2.48
C GLY A 139 -1.92 -13.88 -1.90
N ASN A 140 -2.30 -14.98 -1.23
CA ASN A 140 -3.60 -15.15 -0.58
C ASN A 140 -3.50 -16.01 0.69
N ILE A 141 -4.47 -15.85 1.59
CA ILE A 141 -4.65 -16.64 2.83
C ILE A 141 -5.86 -17.57 2.77
N ALA A 142 -6.36 -17.83 1.56
CA ALA A 142 -7.51 -18.67 1.34
C ALA A 142 -7.13 -20.15 1.55
N GLU A 143 -7.88 -20.87 2.40
CA GLU A 143 -7.61 -22.29 2.64
C GLU A 143 -8.01 -23.18 1.45
N HIS A 144 -8.94 -22.70 0.63
CA HIS A 144 -9.43 -23.37 -0.57
C HIS A 144 -10.00 -22.35 -1.57
N GLU A 145 -10.22 -22.76 -2.82
CA GLU A 145 -10.59 -21.85 -3.91
C GLU A 145 -11.81 -20.95 -3.65
N ASN A 146 -12.80 -21.41 -2.90
CA ASN A 146 -14.01 -20.61 -2.58
C ASN A 146 -13.97 -20.01 -1.18
N ASP A 147 -12.79 -19.92 -0.56
CA ASP A 147 -12.63 -19.32 0.76
C ASP A 147 -12.52 -17.80 0.62
N PHE A 148 -13.65 -17.12 0.83
CA PHE A 148 -13.75 -15.67 0.70
C PHE A 148 -13.96 -15.00 2.06
N GLY A 149 -13.44 -13.80 2.21
CA GLY A 149 -13.69 -12.92 3.34
C GLY A 149 -15.10 -12.30 3.32
N SER A 150 -15.31 -11.29 4.17
CA SER A 150 -16.58 -10.56 4.25
C SER A 150 -16.86 -9.71 3.00
N GLU A 151 -15.82 -9.19 2.35
CA GLU A 151 -15.90 -8.37 1.14
C GLU A 151 -15.87 -9.23 -0.13
N LYS A 152 -16.84 -10.16 -0.24
CA LYS A 152 -16.83 -11.25 -1.24
C LYS A 152 -16.63 -10.80 -2.69
N ASP A 153 -17.28 -9.71 -3.11
CA ASP A 153 -17.20 -9.25 -4.49
C ASP A 153 -15.79 -8.76 -4.84
N THR A 154 -15.17 -7.99 -3.94
CA THR A 154 -13.77 -7.54 -4.09
C THR A 154 -12.81 -8.72 -4.03
N ASP A 155 -13.05 -9.64 -3.10
CA ASP A 155 -12.22 -10.82 -2.92
C ASP A 155 -12.25 -11.76 -4.13
N HIS A 156 -13.41 -11.87 -4.79
CA HIS A 156 -13.56 -12.59 -6.04
C HIS A 156 -12.71 -12.00 -7.16
N CYS A 157 -12.68 -10.67 -7.29
CA CYS A 157 -11.83 -10.00 -8.27
C CYS A 157 -10.34 -10.30 -8.03
N CYS A 158 -9.91 -10.32 -6.77
CA CYS A 158 -8.51 -10.63 -6.42
C CYS A 158 -8.17 -12.10 -6.68
N ARG A 159 -9.07 -13.03 -6.37
CA ARG A 159 -8.90 -14.45 -6.75
C ARG A 159 -8.73 -14.61 -8.26
N GLN A 160 -9.55 -13.91 -9.06
CA GLN A 160 -9.45 -13.97 -10.52
C GLN A 160 -8.11 -13.39 -11.01
N HIS A 161 -7.63 -12.32 -10.37
CA HIS A 161 -6.32 -11.73 -10.65
C HIS A 161 -5.18 -12.73 -10.39
N ASP A 162 -5.20 -13.42 -9.25
CA ASP A 162 -4.17 -14.39 -8.88
C ASP A 162 -4.11 -15.61 -9.81
N HIS A 163 -5.24 -15.97 -10.43
CA HIS A 163 -5.32 -17.05 -11.41
C HIS A 163 -5.09 -16.61 -12.86
N CYS A 164 -4.49 -15.43 -13.08
CA CYS A 164 -4.12 -15.01 -14.42
C CYS A 164 -3.00 -15.92 -14.98
N PHE A 165 -3.27 -16.62 -16.08
CA PHE A 165 -2.29 -17.49 -16.75
C PHE A 165 -1.13 -16.72 -17.39
N ASP A 166 -1.27 -15.41 -17.54
CA ASP A 166 -0.24 -14.54 -18.11
C ASP A 166 0.22 -13.50 -17.08
N SER A 167 1.15 -13.91 -16.22
CA SER A 167 1.81 -13.06 -15.25
C SER A 167 3.34 -13.09 -15.41
N ILE A 168 4.01 -12.09 -14.84
CA ILE A 168 5.45 -11.98 -14.68
C ILE A 168 5.74 -11.80 -13.19
N GLU A 169 6.26 -12.85 -12.55
CA GLU A 169 6.63 -12.82 -11.14
C GLU A 169 7.68 -11.75 -10.82
N SER A 170 7.77 -11.39 -9.54
CA SER A 170 8.78 -10.44 -9.06
C SER A 170 10.19 -10.92 -9.42
N GLY A 171 10.93 -10.12 -10.18
CA GLY A 171 12.30 -10.42 -10.64
C GLY A 171 12.38 -11.13 -11.98
N ASP A 172 11.30 -11.76 -12.43
CA ASP A 172 11.25 -12.57 -13.64
C ASP A 172 11.21 -11.74 -14.93
N THR A 173 11.43 -12.42 -16.05
CA THR A 173 11.41 -11.83 -17.39
C THR A 173 10.55 -12.66 -18.33
N LYS A 174 9.57 -12.02 -18.96
CA LYS A 174 8.69 -12.61 -19.98
C LYS A 174 8.48 -11.58 -21.10
N TYR A 175 8.35 -12.02 -22.35
CA TYR A 175 8.17 -11.12 -23.51
C TYR A 175 9.23 -10.02 -23.64
N ASN A 176 10.47 -10.28 -23.22
CA ASN A 176 11.56 -9.29 -23.12
C ASN A 176 11.27 -8.12 -22.15
N LEU A 177 10.31 -8.28 -21.25
CA LEU A 177 9.98 -7.34 -20.16
C LEU A 177 10.43 -7.95 -18.83
N LYS A 178 11.27 -7.21 -18.09
CA LYS A 178 11.70 -7.61 -16.74
C LYS A 178 10.84 -6.95 -15.67
N ASN A 179 10.20 -7.75 -14.82
CA ASN A 179 9.51 -7.23 -13.66
C ASN A 179 10.54 -6.91 -12.55
N LYS A 180 10.80 -5.63 -12.33
CA LYS A 180 11.70 -5.16 -11.26
C LYS A 180 10.96 -4.86 -9.95
N ALA A 181 9.63 -4.93 -9.94
CA ALA A 181 8.85 -4.68 -8.73
C ALA A 181 8.96 -5.88 -7.78
N ILE A 182 8.56 -5.65 -6.53
CA ILE A 182 8.50 -6.70 -5.48
C ILE A 182 7.19 -7.51 -5.52
N HIS A 183 6.34 -7.27 -6.52
CA HIS A 183 5.04 -7.92 -6.70
C HIS A 183 4.89 -8.38 -8.15
N THR A 184 4.04 -9.39 -8.35
CA THR A 184 3.67 -9.96 -9.64
C THR A 184 2.96 -8.92 -10.53
N LYS A 185 3.20 -9.00 -11.83
CA LYS A 185 2.60 -8.12 -12.85
C LYS A 185 1.88 -8.90 -13.92
#